data_AF-A0A1Y5GE09-F1
#
_entry.id   AF-A0A1Y5GE09-F1
#
_cell.length_a   1.000
_cell.length_b   1.000
_cell.length_c   1.000
_cell.angle_alpha   90.00
_cell.angle_beta   90.00
_cell.angle_gamma   90.00
#
_symmetry.space_group_name_H-M   'P 1'
#
loop_
_entity.id
_entity.type
_entity.pdbx_description
1 polymer ?
#
loop_
_entity_poly.entity_id
_entity_poly.type
_entity_poly.pdbx_seq_one_letter_code
_entity_poly.pdbx_strand_id
1 'polypeptide(L)'
;MNPTEYFHQLNNDYIAVHGPKEELFWTTYMGISDDHSSCAAAETRWNEFIANGQRIPELREQLANLQKLTLTPELQQIKKGLEGWLTMYESNAIESDSAQQQKAQLIKAEAVLFEKRQKYAMHYTDAQGVKIEASMGVLRANIYSDKSEAVRKSSHQALLALEDWVLDNGYIELVKQRNQFARSLGFSNFFDYSVEKTEQMSTQQLFTILDDFELLTRDRNLQSI
;
A
#
# COMPACT_ATOMS: atom_id res chain seq x y z
N MET A 1 -19.91 11.24 26.36
CA MET A 1 -18.70 10.66 26.98
C MET A 1 -17.67 11.77 27.07
N ASN A 2 -17.00 11.92 28.22
CA ASN A 2 -15.92 12.91 28.37
C ASN A 2 -14.59 12.40 27.76
N PRO A 3 -13.57 13.25 27.53
CA PRO A 3 -12.34 12.84 26.87
C PRO A 3 -11.58 11.71 27.58
N THR A 4 -11.59 11.69 28.91
CA THR A 4 -10.95 10.65 29.72
C THR A 4 -11.66 9.31 29.57
N GLU A 5 -12.98 9.29 29.67
CA GLU A 5 -13.81 8.10 29.44
C GLU A 5 -13.59 7.56 28.03
N TYR A 6 -13.56 8.45 27.02
CA TYR A 6 -13.33 8.07 25.63
C TYR A 6 -11.95 7.44 25.42
N PHE A 7 -10.91 8.04 25.99
CA PHE A 7 -9.55 7.49 25.93
C PHE A 7 -9.48 6.07 26.53
N HIS A 8 -10.07 5.87 27.71
CA HIS A 8 -10.08 4.56 28.35
C HIS A 8 -10.91 3.53 27.58
N GLN A 9 -12.06 3.93 27.04
CA GLN A 9 -12.87 3.06 26.20
C GLN A 9 -12.09 2.62 24.96
N LEU A 10 -11.43 3.55 24.27
CA LEU A 10 -10.67 3.25 23.06
C LEU A 10 -9.49 2.32 23.32
N ASN A 11 -8.79 2.49 24.45
CA ASN A 11 -7.73 1.57 24.87
C ASN A 11 -8.26 0.17 25.16
N ASN A 12 -9.41 0.06 25.83
CA ASN A 12 -10.03 -1.22 26.13
C ASN A 12 -10.51 -1.92 24.86
N ASP A 13 -11.14 -1.18 23.94
CA ASP A 13 -11.58 -1.70 22.64
C ASP A 13 -10.39 -2.22 21.83
N TYR A 14 -9.27 -1.49 21.84
CA TYR A 14 -8.05 -1.96 21.17
C TYR A 14 -7.52 -3.25 21.77
N ILE A 15 -7.40 -3.35 23.10
CA ILE A 15 -6.91 -4.57 23.76
C ILE A 15 -7.82 -5.75 23.44
N ALA A 16 -9.15 -5.53 23.43
CA ALA A 16 -10.14 -6.56 23.14
C ALA A 16 -10.02 -7.13 21.72
N VAL A 17 -9.53 -6.34 20.76
CA VAL A 17 -9.36 -6.77 19.36
C VAL A 17 -7.92 -7.26 19.09
N HIS A 18 -6.91 -6.53 19.56
CA HIS A 18 -5.50 -6.82 19.30
C HIS A 18 -4.99 -8.02 20.11
N GLY A 19 -5.38 -8.15 21.38
CA GLY A 19 -4.91 -9.24 22.25
C GLY A 19 -5.21 -10.64 21.67
N PRO A 20 -6.48 -10.96 21.37
CA PRO A 20 -6.83 -12.24 20.75
C PRO A 20 -6.19 -12.45 19.38
N LYS A 21 -6.03 -11.38 18.59
CA LYS A 21 -5.36 -11.44 17.28
C LYS A 21 -3.90 -11.88 17.42
N GLU A 22 -3.15 -11.30 18.34
CA GLU A 22 -1.74 -11.66 18.57
C GLU A 22 -1.59 -13.08 19.11
N GLU A 23 -2.47 -13.50 20.04
CA GLU A 23 -2.45 -14.87 20.58
C GLU A 23 -2.70 -15.93 19.49
N LEU A 24 -3.72 -15.71 18.65
CA LEU A 24 -4.05 -16.60 17.54
C LEU A 24 -2.95 -16.59 16.48
N PHE A 25 -2.39 -15.42 16.17
CA PHE A 25 -1.25 -15.30 15.25
C PHE A 25 -0.06 -16.12 15.75
N TRP A 26 0.32 -16.00 17.03
CA TRP A 26 1.47 -16.72 17.58
C TRP A 26 1.26 -18.21 17.70
N THR A 27 0.10 -18.66 18.17
CA THR A 27 -0.20 -20.10 18.25
C THR A 27 -0.24 -20.74 16.86
N THR A 28 -0.76 -20.05 15.85
CA THR A 28 -0.78 -20.54 14.46
C THR A 28 0.60 -20.51 13.83
N TYR A 29 1.33 -19.41 13.95
CA TYR A 29 2.67 -19.23 13.37
C TYR A 29 3.69 -20.22 13.95
N MET A 30 3.58 -20.52 15.24
CA MET A 30 4.44 -21.49 15.92
C MET A 30 4.00 -22.95 15.72
N GLY A 31 2.92 -23.20 15.00
CA GLY A 31 2.39 -24.56 14.75
C GLY A 31 1.81 -25.23 16.00
N ILE A 32 1.37 -24.44 16.98
CA ILE A 32 0.67 -24.93 18.19
C ILE A 32 -0.82 -25.15 17.88
N SER A 33 -1.38 -24.37 16.95
CA SER A 33 -2.77 -24.44 16.51
C SER A 33 -2.86 -24.47 14.98
N ASP A 34 -3.80 -25.25 14.45
CA ASP A 34 -4.16 -25.27 13.03
C ASP A 34 -5.41 -24.41 12.73
N ASP A 35 -5.87 -23.60 13.68
CA ASP A 35 -7.05 -22.74 13.50
C ASP A 35 -6.74 -21.47 12.69
N HIS A 36 -6.35 -21.69 11.44
CA HIS A 36 -6.12 -20.64 10.45
C HIS A 36 -7.36 -19.77 10.22
N SER A 37 -8.56 -20.34 10.41
CA SER A 37 -9.83 -19.65 10.18
C SER A 37 -10.09 -18.56 11.23
N SER A 38 -9.91 -18.88 12.52
CA SER A 38 -10.04 -17.91 13.60
C SER A 38 -8.91 -16.87 13.55
N CYS A 39 -7.69 -17.29 13.19
CA CYS A 39 -6.57 -16.36 12.97
C CYS A 39 -6.92 -15.32 11.89
N ALA A 40 -7.42 -15.77 10.73
CA ALA A 40 -7.85 -14.87 9.66
C ALA A 40 -9.00 -13.95 10.10
N ALA A 41 -10.00 -14.47 10.82
CA ALA A 41 -11.12 -13.67 11.31
C ALA A 41 -10.70 -12.64 12.38
N ALA A 42 -9.71 -12.96 13.23
CA ALA A 42 -9.14 -12.02 14.18
C ALA A 42 -8.34 -10.91 13.49
N GLU A 43 -7.55 -11.27 12.47
CA GLU A 43 -6.85 -10.32 11.61
C GLU A 43 -7.82 -9.37 10.90
N THR A 44 -8.93 -9.88 10.35
CA THR A 44 -9.97 -9.04 9.73
C THR A 44 -10.56 -8.05 10.73
N ARG A 45 -10.95 -8.50 11.93
CA ARG A 45 -11.52 -7.63 12.97
C ARG A 45 -10.54 -6.53 13.41
N TRP A 46 -9.26 -6.86 13.54
CA TRP A 46 -8.22 -5.88 13.85
C TRP A 46 -8.04 -4.86 12.73
N ASN A 47 -7.99 -5.31 11.48
CA ASN A 47 -7.91 -4.43 10.32
C ASN A 47 -9.13 -3.50 10.21
N GLU A 48 -10.34 -4.01 10.45
CA GLU A 48 -11.56 -3.20 10.51
C GLU A 48 -11.52 -2.16 11.62
N PHE A 49 -10.98 -2.51 12.79
CA PHE A 49 -10.82 -1.59 13.90
C PHE A 49 -9.91 -0.41 13.52
N ILE A 50 -8.68 -0.67 13.06
CA ILE A 50 -7.72 0.39 12.73
C ILE A 50 -8.10 1.19 11.47
N ALA A 51 -8.90 0.61 10.58
CA ALA A 51 -9.39 1.27 9.36
C ALA A 51 -10.69 2.07 9.56
N ASN A 52 -11.23 2.14 10.79
CA ASN A 52 -12.47 2.86 11.07
C ASN A 52 -12.30 4.38 10.97
N GLY A 53 -12.65 4.94 9.81
CA GLY A 53 -12.56 6.38 9.53
C GLY A 53 -13.42 7.27 10.42
N GLN A 54 -14.49 6.74 11.02
CA GLN A 54 -15.38 7.52 11.90
C GLN A 54 -14.68 7.93 13.21
N ARG A 55 -13.60 7.24 13.59
CA ARG A 55 -12.83 7.59 14.79
C ARG A 55 -12.05 8.89 14.65
N ILE A 56 -11.71 9.30 13.43
CA ILE A 56 -10.95 10.53 13.16
C ILE A 56 -11.72 11.78 13.62
N PRO A 57 -12.96 12.05 13.14
CA PRO A 57 -13.72 13.21 13.60
C PRO A 57 -14.08 13.13 15.09
N GLU A 58 -14.37 11.94 15.63
CA GLU A 58 -14.61 11.73 17.07
C GLU A 58 -13.39 12.15 17.90
N LEU A 59 -12.19 11.73 17.52
CA LEU A 59 -10.94 12.09 18.20
C LEU A 59 -10.66 13.59 18.14
N ARG A 60 -10.87 14.22 16.98
CA ARG A 60 -10.74 15.68 16.83
C ARG A 60 -11.70 16.43 17.74
N GLU A 61 -12.94 15.96 17.88
CA GLU A 61 -13.92 16.53 18.81
C GLU A 61 -13.47 16.40 20.28
N GLN A 62 -12.97 15.22 20.69
CA GLN A 62 -12.48 15.01 22.05
C GLN A 62 -11.27 15.90 22.38
N LEU A 63 -10.35 16.07 21.42
CA LEU A 63 -9.22 16.98 21.54
C LEU A 63 -9.67 18.44 21.66
N ALA A 64 -10.67 18.86 20.87
CA ALA A 64 -11.25 20.21 20.98
C ALA A 64 -11.97 20.43 22.32
N ASN A 65 -12.62 19.39 22.87
CA ASN A 65 -13.24 19.46 24.20
C ASN A 65 -12.20 19.58 25.32
N LEU A 66 -11.05 18.90 25.21
CA LEU A 66 -9.93 19.07 26.15
C LEU A 66 -9.36 20.49 26.15
N GLN A 67 -9.30 21.15 24.99
CA GLN A 67 -8.79 22.53 24.89
C GLN A 67 -9.64 23.55 25.65
N LYS A 68 -10.91 23.23 25.94
CA LYS A 68 -11.82 24.09 26.72
C LYS A 68 -11.60 23.98 28.23
N LEU A 69 -10.78 23.01 28.68
CA LEU A 69 -10.52 22.72 30.08
C LEU A 69 -9.16 23.27 30.52
N THR A 70 -9.02 23.57 31.80
CA THR A 70 -7.71 23.81 32.40
C THR A 70 -6.92 22.50 32.42
N LEU A 71 -5.82 22.44 31.68
CA LEU A 71 -5.00 21.23 31.56
C LEU A 71 -4.22 20.94 32.84
N THR A 72 -4.73 20.02 33.66
CA THR A 72 -3.95 19.38 34.73
C THR A 72 -2.91 18.41 34.12
N PRO A 73 -1.89 17.99 34.88
CA PRO A 73 -0.91 17.00 34.41
C PRO A 73 -1.55 15.70 33.89
N GLU A 74 -2.64 15.25 34.50
CA GLU A 74 -3.40 14.07 34.08
C GLU A 74 -4.07 14.31 32.71
N LEU A 75 -4.73 15.46 32.53
CA LEU A 75 -5.36 15.82 31.25
C LEU A 75 -4.35 16.01 30.13
N GLN A 76 -3.11 16.43 30.44
CA GLN A 76 -2.03 16.49 29.46
C GLN A 76 -1.64 15.08 28.95
N GLN A 77 -1.61 14.07 29.83
CA GLN A 77 -1.36 12.68 29.41
C GLN A 77 -2.51 12.15 28.54
N ILE A 78 -3.76 12.42 28.92
CA ILE A 78 -4.93 12.04 28.11
C ILE A 78 -4.86 12.69 26.73
N LYS A 79 -4.53 13.99 26.66
CA LYS A 79 -4.36 14.70 25.39
C LYS A 79 -3.34 14.01 24.49
N LYS A 80 -2.15 13.69 25.03
CA LYS A 80 -1.08 12.99 24.29
C LYS A 80 -1.55 11.61 23.80
N GLY A 81 -2.30 10.88 24.62
CA GLY A 81 -2.88 9.60 24.25
C GLY A 81 -3.87 9.70 23.09
N LEU A 82 -4.76 10.69 23.13
CA LEU A 82 -5.73 10.94 22.05
C LEU A 82 -5.05 11.43 20.75
N GLU A 83 -4.00 12.25 20.85
CA GLU A 83 -3.17 12.66 19.70
C GLU A 83 -2.52 11.43 19.05
N GLY A 84 -1.97 10.51 19.85
CA GLY A 84 -1.42 9.25 19.34
C GLY A 84 -2.46 8.37 18.64
N TRP A 85 -3.66 8.25 19.20
CA TRP A 85 -4.77 7.56 18.55
C TRP A 85 -5.15 8.23 17.23
N LEU A 86 -5.22 9.56 17.18
CA LEU A 86 -5.54 10.30 15.97
C LEU A 86 -4.52 10.02 14.87
N THR A 87 -3.22 10.09 15.19
CA THR A 87 -2.15 9.74 14.23
C THR A 87 -2.29 8.30 13.72
N MET A 88 -2.60 7.34 14.58
CA MET A 88 -2.81 5.94 14.16
C MET A 88 -3.99 5.83 13.17
N TYR A 89 -5.14 6.41 13.49
CA TYR A 89 -6.30 6.35 12.60
C TYR A 89 -6.08 7.13 11.30
N GLU A 90 -5.45 8.30 11.31
CA GLU A 90 -5.13 9.05 10.09
C GLU A 90 -4.15 8.28 9.18
N SER A 91 -3.28 7.46 9.76
CA SER A 91 -2.36 6.59 9.01
C SER A 91 -3.08 5.38 8.40
N ASN A 92 -4.08 4.81 9.07
CA ASN A 92 -4.69 3.53 8.69
C ASN A 92 -6.04 3.66 7.98
N ALA A 93 -6.85 4.65 8.35
CA ALA A 93 -8.22 4.83 7.91
C ALA A 93 -8.35 5.89 6.81
N ILE A 94 -9.51 5.89 6.16
CA ILE A 94 -9.93 6.94 5.23
C ILE A 94 -11.22 7.50 5.80
N GLU A 95 -11.23 8.79 6.14
CA GLU A 95 -12.37 9.44 6.79
C GLU A 95 -13.60 9.53 5.86
N SER A 96 -13.40 9.92 4.60
CA SER A 96 -14.48 10.17 3.65
C SER A 96 -15.06 8.88 3.08
N ASP A 97 -16.38 8.69 3.25
CA ASP A 97 -17.13 7.57 2.63
C ASP A 97 -16.94 7.50 1.12
N SER A 98 -16.90 8.67 0.44
CA SER A 98 -16.64 8.75 -0.99
C SER A 98 -15.25 8.22 -1.35
N ALA A 99 -14.23 8.58 -0.57
CA ALA A 99 -12.87 8.09 -0.78
C ALA A 99 -12.73 6.59 -0.44
N GLN A 100 -13.47 6.08 0.55
CA GLN A 100 -13.55 4.64 0.83
C GLN A 100 -14.16 3.88 -0.36
N GLN A 101 -15.25 4.39 -0.93
CA GLN A 101 -15.88 3.81 -2.13
C GLN A 101 -14.93 3.82 -3.33
N GLN A 102 -14.20 4.92 -3.55
CA GLN A 102 -13.19 5.01 -4.61
C GLN A 102 -12.06 3.99 -4.41
N LYS A 103 -11.58 3.80 -3.17
CA LYS A 103 -10.59 2.76 -2.86
C LYS A 103 -11.13 1.35 -3.14
N ALA A 104 -12.38 1.07 -2.77
CA ALA A 104 -13.00 -0.22 -3.06
C ALA A 104 -13.17 -0.47 -4.57
N GLN A 105 -13.51 0.57 -5.35
CA GLN A 105 -13.55 0.50 -6.81
C GLN A 105 -12.17 0.24 -7.41
N LEU A 106 -11.14 0.91 -6.90
CA LEU A 106 -9.75 0.69 -7.31
C LEU A 106 -9.30 -0.76 -7.10
N ILE A 107 -9.55 -1.33 -5.92
CA ILE A 107 -9.22 -2.74 -5.64
C ILE A 107 -9.88 -3.68 -6.66
N LYS A 108 -11.14 -3.43 -7.00
CA LYS A 108 -11.87 -4.21 -8.01
C LYS A 108 -11.26 -4.04 -9.41
N ALA A 109 -10.90 -2.82 -9.79
CA ALA A 109 -10.27 -2.53 -11.08
C ALA A 109 -8.89 -3.21 -11.21
N GLU A 110 -8.11 -3.22 -10.13
CA GLU A 110 -6.82 -3.90 -10.06
C GLU A 110 -6.97 -5.42 -10.18
N ALA A 111 -7.96 -6.00 -9.51
CA ALA A 111 -8.25 -7.43 -9.61
C ALA A 111 -8.61 -7.84 -11.06
N VAL A 112 -9.41 -7.03 -11.77
CA VAL A 112 -9.75 -7.28 -13.18
C VAL A 112 -8.50 -7.25 -14.07
N LEU A 113 -7.62 -6.26 -13.91
CA LEU A 113 -6.38 -6.19 -14.68
C LEU A 113 -5.46 -7.38 -14.36
N PHE A 114 -5.38 -7.76 -13.09
CA PHE A 114 -4.61 -8.92 -12.64
C PHE A 114 -5.11 -10.24 -13.23
N GLU A 115 -6.43 -10.47 -13.24
CA GLU A 115 -7.04 -11.65 -13.88
C GLU A 115 -6.75 -11.71 -15.39
N LYS A 116 -6.83 -10.57 -16.09
CA LYS A 116 -6.44 -10.49 -17.51
C LYS A 116 -4.96 -10.83 -17.68
N ARG A 117 -4.10 -10.31 -16.80
CA ARG A 117 -2.65 -10.53 -16.84
C ARG A 117 -2.29 -12.00 -16.63
N GLN A 118 -3.00 -12.72 -15.78
CA GLN A 118 -2.79 -14.16 -15.58
C GLN A 118 -3.02 -14.98 -16.85
N LYS A 119 -3.96 -14.55 -17.70
CA LYS A 119 -4.30 -15.24 -18.96
C LYS A 119 -3.40 -14.84 -20.13
N TYR A 120 -2.53 -13.86 -19.95
CA TYR A 120 -1.65 -13.38 -21.01
C TYR A 120 -0.40 -14.26 -21.13
N ALA A 121 -0.33 -15.02 -22.21
CA ALA A 121 0.81 -15.86 -22.58
C ALA A 121 1.82 -15.07 -23.43
N MET A 122 3.06 -15.00 -22.97
CA MET A 122 4.16 -14.40 -23.74
C MET A 122 4.92 -15.48 -24.49
N HIS A 123 5.50 -15.12 -25.63
CA HIS A 123 6.23 -16.06 -26.48
C HIS A 123 7.53 -15.43 -26.96
N TYR A 124 8.59 -16.24 -27.04
CA TYR A 124 9.84 -15.87 -27.71
C TYR A 124 10.10 -16.83 -28.87
N THR A 125 11.07 -16.49 -29.73
CA THR A 125 11.52 -17.36 -30.82
C THR A 125 12.87 -17.95 -30.45
N ASP A 126 12.98 -19.28 -30.43
CA ASP A 126 14.20 -20.00 -30.11
C ASP A 126 15.25 -19.93 -31.24
N ALA A 127 16.39 -20.58 -31.06
CA ALA A 127 17.47 -20.59 -32.04
C ALA A 127 17.11 -21.35 -33.34
N GLN A 128 16.06 -22.16 -33.31
CA GLN A 128 15.54 -22.94 -34.44
C GLN A 128 14.41 -22.20 -35.18
N GLY A 129 14.01 -21.02 -34.71
CA GLY A 129 12.90 -20.25 -35.29
C GLY A 129 11.52 -20.66 -34.78
N VAL A 130 11.44 -21.49 -33.73
CA VAL A 130 10.18 -21.96 -33.16
C VAL A 130 9.70 -20.99 -32.09
N LYS A 131 8.40 -20.68 -32.11
CA LYS A 131 7.76 -19.88 -31.06
C LYS A 131 7.49 -20.74 -29.82
N ILE A 132 8.02 -20.31 -28.68
CA ILE A 132 7.89 -21.00 -27.40
C ILE A 132 7.23 -20.07 -26.40
N GLU A 133 6.20 -20.57 -25.72
CA GLU A 133 5.56 -19.87 -24.59
C GLU A 133 6.54 -19.77 -23.41
N ALA A 134 6.61 -18.59 -22.80
CA ALA A 134 7.58 -18.30 -21.75
C ALA A 134 7.01 -17.38 -20.66
N SER A 135 7.45 -17.61 -19.43
CA SER A 135 7.24 -16.70 -18.32
C SER A 135 8.21 -15.51 -18.39
N MET A 136 7.92 -14.43 -17.63
CA MET A 136 8.85 -13.30 -17.53
C MET A 136 10.25 -13.72 -17.04
N GLY A 137 10.32 -14.73 -16.16
CA GLY A 137 11.58 -15.26 -15.67
C GLY A 137 12.43 -15.89 -16.78
N VAL A 138 11.80 -16.68 -17.65
CA VAL A 138 12.47 -17.29 -18.81
C VAL A 138 12.95 -16.23 -19.78
N LEU A 139 12.09 -15.25 -20.12
CA LEU A 139 12.46 -14.15 -21.03
C LEU A 139 13.67 -13.36 -20.50
N ARG A 140 13.70 -13.05 -19.20
CA ARG A 140 14.83 -12.36 -18.56
C ARG A 140 16.10 -13.21 -18.57
N ALA A 141 15.99 -14.51 -18.28
CA ALA A 141 17.12 -15.44 -18.31
C ALA A 141 17.74 -15.54 -19.72
N ASN A 142 16.89 -15.57 -20.76
CA ASN A 142 17.30 -15.56 -22.15
C ASN A 142 18.09 -14.28 -22.47
N ILE A 143 17.55 -13.10 -22.13
CA ILE A 143 18.21 -11.81 -22.37
C ILE A 143 19.59 -11.74 -21.70
N TYR A 144 19.70 -12.30 -20.49
CA TYR A 144 20.92 -12.26 -19.69
C TYR A 144 22.00 -13.21 -20.20
N SER A 145 21.65 -14.45 -20.57
CA SER A 145 22.64 -15.53 -20.72
C SER A 145 22.57 -16.34 -22.01
N ASP A 146 21.53 -16.17 -22.84
CA ASP A 146 21.44 -16.95 -24.09
C ASP A 146 22.55 -16.53 -25.07
N LYS A 147 23.12 -17.51 -25.78
CA LYS A 147 24.21 -17.27 -26.74
C LYS A 147 23.72 -16.71 -28.07
N SER A 148 22.45 -16.90 -28.40
CA SER A 148 21.84 -16.43 -29.64
C SER A 148 21.26 -15.03 -29.47
N GLU A 149 21.82 -14.06 -30.21
CA GLU A 149 21.29 -12.69 -30.25
C GLU A 149 19.82 -12.67 -30.67
N ALA A 150 19.41 -13.53 -31.60
CA ALA A 150 18.03 -13.61 -32.06
C ALA A 150 17.06 -14.03 -30.94
N VAL A 151 17.49 -14.95 -30.07
CA VAL A 151 16.71 -15.40 -28.90
C VAL A 151 16.61 -14.27 -27.86
N ARG A 152 17.73 -13.57 -27.59
CA ARG A 152 17.74 -12.41 -26.69
C ARG A 152 16.81 -11.31 -27.19
N LYS A 153 16.89 -10.98 -28.48
CA LYS A 153 16.07 -9.95 -29.12
C LYS A 153 14.58 -10.30 -29.09
N SER A 154 14.21 -11.53 -29.47
CA SER A 154 12.80 -11.96 -29.44
C SER A 154 12.24 -11.99 -28.02
N SER A 155 13.06 -12.37 -27.04
CA SER A 155 12.69 -12.35 -25.62
C SER A 155 12.49 -10.93 -25.10
N HIS A 156 13.36 -9.98 -25.49
CA HIS A 156 13.19 -8.56 -25.18
C HIS A 156 11.94 -7.97 -25.82
N GLN A 157 11.67 -8.28 -27.09
CA GLN A 157 10.45 -7.85 -27.78
C GLN A 157 9.18 -8.40 -27.10
N ALA A 158 9.21 -9.62 -26.57
CA ALA A 158 8.09 -10.18 -25.81
C ALA A 158 7.81 -9.42 -24.50
N LEU A 159 8.86 -8.89 -23.85
CA LEU A 159 8.70 -8.02 -22.67
C LEU A 159 8.13 -6.64 -23.06
N LEU A 160 8.59 -6.03 -24.16
CA LEU A 160 8.01 -4.77 -24.65
C LEU A 160 6.53 -4.93 -25.05
N ALA A 161 6.19 -6.05 -25.69
CA ALA A 161 4.81 -6.34 -26.05
C ALA A 161 3.90 -6.50 -24.80
N LEU A 162 4.46 -6.91 -23.65
CA LEU A 162 3.72 -6.90 -22.39
C LEU A 162 3.41 -5.47 -21.93
N GLU A 163 4.32 -4.51 -22.12
CA GLU A 163 4.10 -3.10 -21.78
C GLU A 163 2.93 -2.53 -22.61
N ASP A 164 2.96 -2.72 -23.93
CA ASP A 164 1.87 -2.32 -24.82
C ASP A 164 0.55 -2.97 -24.41
N TRP A 165 0.57 -4.28 -24.14
CA TRP A 165 -0.60 -5.01 -23.68
C TRP A 165 -1.19 -4.42 -22.40
N VAL A 166 -0.36 -4.02 -21.42
CA VAL A 166 -0.85 -3.42 -20.17
C VAL A 166 -1.57 -2.09 -20.44
N LEU A 167 -1.04 -1.26 -21.34
CA LEU A 167 -1.65 0.02 -21.73
C LEU A 167 -3.03 -0.20 -22.37
N ASP A 168 -3.16 -1.19 -23.25
CA ASP A 168 -4.41 -1.54 -23.93
C ASP A 168 -5.45 -2.21 -23.02
N ASN A 169 -5.03 -2.73 -21.85
CA ASN A 169 -5.90 -3.53 -20.98
C ASN A 169 -6.47 -2.78 -19.77
N GLY A 170 -6.34 -1.45 -19.73
CA GLY A 170 -7.02 -0.59 -18.76
C GLY A 170 -6.10 0.05 -17.72
N TYR A 171 -4.78 -0.05 -17.88
CA TYR A 171 -3.84 0.56 -16.95
C TYR A 171 -3.97 2.09 -16.90
N ILE A 172 -4.19 2.75 -18.05
CA ILE A 172 -4.37 4.21 -18.08
C ILE A 172 -5.61 4.65 -17.29
N GLU A 173 -6.71 3.91 -17.40
CA GLU A 173 -7.92 4.18 -16.62
C GLU A 173 -7.69 3.94 -15.12
N LEU A 174 -6.91 2.92 -14.76
CA LEU A 174 -6.49 2.68 -13.39
C LEU A 174 -5.69 3.87 -12.83
N VAL A 175 -4.75 4.42 -13.61
CA VAL A 175 -3.96 5.60 -13.21
C VAL A 175 -4.87 6.82 -13.01
N LYS A 176 -5.88 7.03 -13.86
CA LYS A 176 -6.86 8.11 -13.69
C LYS A 176 -7.66 7.95 -12.39
N GLN A 177 -8.15 6.74 -12.11
CA GLN A 177 -8.89 6.45 -10.89
C GLN A 177 -8.03 6.64 -9.64
N ARG A 178 -6.76 6.21 -9.68
CA ARG A 178 -5.80 6.42 -8.58
C ARG A 178 -5.58 7.90 -8.30
N ASN A 179 -5.41 8.70 -9.34
CA ASN A 179 -5.27 10.16 -9.19
C ASN A 179 -6.55 10.83 -8.71
N GLN A 180 -7.73 10.38 -9.16
CA GLN A 180 -9.01 10.88 -8.66
C GLN A 180 -9.17 10.60 -7.16
N PHE A 181 -8.83 9.38 -6.73
CA PHE A 181 -8.83 8.98 -5.33
C PHE A 181 -7.89 9.86 -4.50
N ALA A 182 -6.64 10.03 -4.92
CA ALA A 182 -5.68 10.87 -4.20
C ALA A 182 -6.15 12.34 -4.07
N ARG A 183 -6.74 12.91 -5.14
CA ARG A 183 -7.30 14.26 -5.10
C ARG A 183 -8.49 14.41 -4.17
N SER A 184 -9.30 13.35 -4.01
CA SER A 184 -10.39 13.35 -3.03
C SER A 184 -9.89 13.48 -1.58
N LEU A 185 -8.64 13.09 -1.34
CA LEU A 185 -7.96 13.18 -0.06
C LEU A 185 -7.10 14.44 0.10
N GLY A 186 -7.12 15.35 -0.89
CA GLY A 186 -6.36 16.61 -0.85
C GLY A 186 -4.96 16.55 -1.46
N PHE A 187 -4.54 15.42 -2.03
CA PHE A 187 -3.23 15.29 -2.70
C PHE A 187 -3.31 15.69 -4.19
N SER A 188 -2.20 16.15 -4.78
CA SER A 188 -2.18 16.54 -6.19
C SER A 188 -2.39 15.33 -7.13
N ASN A 189 -1.78 14.20 -6.77
CA ASN A 189 -1.76 12.96 -7.53
C ASN A 189 -1.52 11.75 -6.60
N PHE A 190 -1.62 10.54 -7.16
CA PHE A 190 -1.46 9.29 -6.39
C PHE A 190 -0.04 9.04 -5.91
N PHE A 191 0.97 9.55 -6.61
CA PHE A 191 2.37 9.43 -6.16
C PHE A 191 2.59 10.22 -4.88
N ASP A 192 2.11 11.47 -4.81
CA ASP A 192 2.17 12.30 -3.60
C ASP A 192 1.49 11.61 -2.41
N TYR A 193 0.29 11.07 -2.63
CA TYR A 193 -0.43 10.27 -1.62
C TYR A 193 0.36 9.06 -1.15
N SER A 194 0.96 8.30 -2.08
CA SER A 194 1.70 7.08 -1.75
C SER A 194 2.96 7.39 -0.96
N VAL A 195 3.73 8.40 -1.37
CA VAL A 195 4.99 8.77 -0.71
C VAL A 195 4.74 9.28 0.71
N GLU A 196 3.76 10.16 0.91
CA GLU A 196 3.45 10.66 2.25
C GLU A 196 2.97 9.53 3.16
N LYS A 197 2.18 8.59 2.62
CA LYS A 197 1.64 7.46 3.39
C LYS A 197 2.69 6.41 3.74
N THR A 198 3.65 6.10 2.85
CA THR A 198 4.66 5.05 3.11
C THR A 198 5.93 5.59 3.74
N GLU A 199 6.41 6.75 3.28
CA GLU A 199 7.71 7.31 3.65
C GLU A 199 7.61 8.45 4.68
N GLN A 200 6.40 8.91 5.02
CA GLN A 200 6.15 10.05 5.92
C GLN A 200 6.89 11.33 5.51
N MET A 201 7.06 11.55 4.20
CA MET A 201 7.68 12.74 3.64
C MET A 201 6.93 13.23 2.41
N SER A 202 7.13 14.49 2.05
CA SER A 202 6.61 15.03 0.80
C SER A 202 7.40 14.52 -0.41
N THR A 203 6.75 14.46 -1.57
CA THR A 203 7.40 14.22 -2.87
C THR A 203 8.62 15.11 -3.10
N GLN A 204 8.55 16.38 -2.70
CA GLN A 204 9.65 17.32 -2.88
C GLN A 204 10.88 16.97 -2.05
N GLN A 205 10.68 16.51 -0.81
CA GLN A 205 11.78 16.01 0.03
C GLN A 205 12.39 14.75 -0.57
N LEU A 206 11.56 13.83 -1.06
CA LEU A 206 12.03 12.61 -1.71
C LEU A 206 12.91 12.93 -2.92
N PHE A 207 12.45 13.79 -3.84
CA PHE A 207 13.24 14.17 -5.01
C PHE A 207 14.52 14.92 -4.66
N THR A 208 14.51 15.73 -3.59
CA THR A 208 15.75 16.37 -3.12
C THR A 208 16.83 15.33 -2.77
N ILE A 209 16.45 14.23 -2.13
CA ILE A 209 17.37 13.13 -1.77
C ILE A 209 17.80 12.34 -3.02
N LEU A 210 16.85 12.00 -3.89
CA LEU A 210 17.11 11.20 -5.09
C LEU A 210 17.96 11.95 -6.11
N ASP A 211 17.73 13.25 -6.30
CA ASP A 211 18.47 14.09 -7.22
C ASP A 211 19.93 14.27 -6.76
N ASP A 212 20.15 14.48 -5.45
CA ASP A 212 21.50 14.53 -4.88
C ASP A 212 22.23 13.20 -5.04
N PHE A 213 21.54 12.09 -4.74
CA PHE A 213 22.09 10.74 -4.94
C PHE A 213 22.47 10.47 -6.40
N GLU A 214 21.60 10.84 -7.35
CA GLU A 214 21.88 10.69 -8.79
C GLU A 214 23.10 11.51 -9.19
N LEU A 215 23.21 12.77 -8.76
CA LEU A 215 24.35 13.63 -9.06
C LEU A 215 25.66 13.03 -8.54
N LEU A 216 25.67 12.49 -7.33
CA LEU A 216 26.84 11.87 -6.70
C LEU A 216 27.26 10.56 -7.37
N THR A 217 26.32 9.86 -8.01
CA THR A 217 26.56 8.53 -8.59
C THR A 217 26.64 8.50 -10.12
N ARG A 218 26.28 9.59 -10.79
CA ARG A 218 26.17 9.71 -12.25
C ARG A 218 27.43 9.24 -12.99
N ASP A 219 28.59 9.77 -12.62
CA ASP A 219 29.85 9.47 -13.31
C ASP A 219 30.20 7.99 -13.20
N ARG A 220 29.96 7.39 -12.04
CA ARG A 220 30.23 5.96 -11.82
C ARG A 220 29.26 5.08 -12.62
N ASN A 221 27.99 5.46 -12.68
CA ASN A 221 26.99 4.76 -13.48
C ASN A 221 27.36 4.81 -14.98
N LEU A 222 27.72 5.98 -15.51
CA LEU A 222 28.13 6.15 -16.92
C LEU A 222 29.38 5.35 -17.27
N GLN A 223 30.32 5.16 -16.33
CA GLN A 223 31.50 4.30 -16.54
C GLN A 223 31.17 2.80 -16.59
N SER A 224 29.99 2.38 -16.13
CA SER A 224 29.61 0.97 -16.01
C SER A 224 28.75 0.44 -17.17
N ILE A 225 28.27 1.35 -18.03
CA ILE A 225 27.49 1.05 -19.24
C ILE A 225 28.46 0.85 -20.42
#